data_AF-A0A7J9X4G9-F1
#
_entry.id   AF-A0A7J9X4G9-F1
#
_cell.length_a   1.000
_cell.length_b   1.000
_cell.length_c   1.000
_cell.angle_alpha   90.00
_cell.angle_beta   90.00
_cell.angle_gamma   90.00
#
_symmetry.space_group_name_H-M   'P 1'
#
loop_
_entity.id
_entity.type
_entity.pdbx_description
1 polymer ?
#
loop_
_entity_poly.entity_id
_entity_poly.type
_entity_poly.pdbx_seq_one_letter_code
_entity_poly.pdbx_strand_id
1 'polypeptide(L)'
;MTIAPIIGRIQQTAVTGTADFVLANARSLGLSPTFVTLTGIPKAVAAVGLGIGLAGAGTIGLLAAIGLVVFFACALTLHVYRRAFGKIAAPLVFGLRALGALAYFA
;
A
#
# COMPACT_ATOMS: atom_id res chain seq x y z
N MET A 1 2.98 -12.68 -25.47
CA MET A 1 4.08 -12.11 -24.68
C MET A 1 3.54 -11.79 -23.29
N THR A 2 3.52 -12.79 -22.41
CA THR A 2 2.79 -12.74 -21.13
C THR A 2 3.66 -12.04 -20.08
N ILE A 3 3.12 -11.03 -19.39
CA ILE A 3 3.82 -10.16 -18.42
C ILE A 3 4.09 -10.88 -17.07
N ALA A 4 3.52 -12.08 -16.89
CA ALA A 4 3.63 -12.91 -15.69
C ALA A 4 5.06 -13.27 -15.23
N PRO A 5 6.06 -13.55 -16.10
CA PRO A 5 7.39 -13.92 -15.66
C PRO A 5 8.24 -12.73 -15.18
N ILE A 6 7.87 -11.48 -15.53
CA ILE A 6 8.53 -10.28 -15.00
C ILE A 6 8.11 -10.06 -13.55
N ILE A 7 6.81 -10.24 -13.25
CA ILE A 7 6.25 -10.14 -11.90
C ILE A 7 6.90 -11.20 -10.98
N GLY A 8 7.11 -12.42 -11.49
CA GLY A 8 7.77 -13.50 -10.75
C GLY A 8 9.25 -13.22 -10.43
N ARG A 9 9.99 -12.52 -11.29
CA ARG A 9 11.42 -12.21 -11.05
C ARG A 9 11.63 -11.09 -10.03
N ILE A 10 10.69 -10.15 -9.89
CA ILE A 10 10.72 -9.13 -8.83
C ILE A 10 10.53 -9.77 -7.44
N GLN A 11 9.93 -10.97 -7.35
CA GLN A 11 9.76 -11.69 -6.07
C GLN A 11 11.09 -12.10 -5.42
N GLN A 12 12.20 -12.17 -6.18
CA GLN A 12 13.45 -12.77 -5.71
C GLN A 12 14.43 -11.78 -5.08
N THR A 13 14.23 -10.47 -5.24
CA THR A 13 15.17 -9.44 -4.74
C THR A 13 14.69 -8.71 -3.48
N ALA A 14 13.70 -9.25 -2.77
CA ALA A 14 13.16 -8.60 -1.58
C ALA A 14 14.06 -8.76 -0.35
N VAL A 15 14.41 -7.63 0.25
CA VAL A 15 14.76 -7.48 1.67
C VAL A 15 13.81 -8.35 2.51
N THR A 16 14.37 -9.38 3.13
CA THR A 16 13.64 -10.56 3.63
C THR A 16 12.68 -10.27 4.79
N GLY A 17 12.87 -9.19 5.56
CA GLY A 17 12.02 -8.89 6.72
C GLY A 17 10.64 -8.29 6.39
N THR A 18 10.53 -7.46 5.35
CA THR A 18 9.31 -6.72 5.05
C THR A 18 8.34 -7.51 4.19
N ALA A 19 8.85 -8.36 3.29
CA ALA A 19 8.04 -9.17 2.40
C ALA A 19 7.24 -10.23 3.17
N ASP A 20 7.85 -10.91 4.14
CA ASP A 20 7.17 -11.93 4.93
C ASP A 20 6.05 -11.36 5.80
N PHE A 21 6.25 -10.17 6.38
CA PHE A 21 5.20 -9.47 7.13
C PHE A 21 3.99 -9.16 6.24
N VAL A 22 4.22 -8.62 5.04
CA VAL A 22 3.15 -8.26 4.10
C VAL A 22 2.43 -9.52 3.61
N LEU A 23 3.17 -10.58 3.29
CA LEU A 23 2.59 -11.86 2.88
C LEU A 23 1.82 -12.55 4.00
N ALA A 24 2.30 -12.51 5.24
CA ALA A 24 1.58 -13.02 6.41
C ALA A 24 0.27 -12.23 6.65
N ASN A 25 0.30 -10.91 6.45
CA ASN A 25 -0.88 -10.07 6.56
C ASN A 25 -1.92 -10.43 5.48
N ALA A 26 -1.46 -10.60 4.23
CA ALA A 26 -2.31 -10.99 3.11
C ALA A 26 -2.92 -12.39 3.29
N ARG A 27 -2.14 -13.36 3.78
CA ARG A 27 -2.62 -14.71 4.12
C ARG A 27 -3.74 -14.67 5.15
N SER A 28 -3.63 -13.79 6.16
CA SER A 28 -4.69 -13.63 7.19
C SER A 28 -6.04 -13.15 6.62
N LEU A 29 -6.03 -12.53 5.43
CA LEU A 29 -7.22 -12.07 4.71
C LEU A 29 -7.68 -13.05 3.62
N GLY A 30 -7.01 -14.21 3.50
CA GLY A 30 -7.26 -15.18 2.42
C GLY A 30 -6.84 -14.68 1.03
N LEU A 31 -5.92 -13.72 0.96
CA LEU A 31 -5.45 -13.12 -0.29
C LEU A 31 -4.25 -13.88 -0.85
N SER A 32 -4.21 -14.03 -2.18
CA SER A 32 -3.06 -14.62 -2.86
C SER A 32 -1.88 -13.64 -2.93
N PRO A 33 -0.63 -14.12 -3.07
CA PRO A 33 0.53 -13.26 -3.28
C PRO A 33 0.38 -12.32 -4.49
N THR A 34 -0.32 -12.76 -5.54
CA THR A 34 -0.63 -11.92 -6.71
C THR A 34 -1.45 -10.69 -6.33
N PHE A 35 -2.41 -10.83 -5.41
CA PHE A 35 -3.21 -9.72 -4.92
C PHE A 35 -2.37 -8.69 -4.14
N VAL A 36 -1.36 -9.17 -3.40
CA VAL A 36 -0.37 -8.31 -2.73
C VAL A 36 0.40 -7.49 -3.74
N THR A 37 0.86 -8.11 -4.83
CA THR A 37 1.60 -7.39 -5.88
C THR A 37 0.71 -6.38 -6.61
N LEU A 38 -0.51 -6.79 -6.98
CA LEU A 38 -1.48 -5.91 -7.67
C LEU A 38 -1.83 -4.67 -6.84
N THR A 39 -1.99 -4.83 -5.53
CA THR A 39 -2.27 -3.70 -4.62
C THR A 39 -1.01 -2.94 -4.21
N GLY A 40 0.16 -3.59 -4.22
CA GLY A 40 1.44 -2.98 -3.89
C GLY A 40 1.91 -1.93 -4.91
N ILE A 41 1.65 -2.16 -6.21
CA ILE A 41 2.03 -1.22 -7.29
C ILE A 41 1.42 0.18 -7.08
N PRO A 42 0.07 0.35 -7.01
CA PRO A 42 -0.52 1.67 -6.84
C PRO A 42 -0.09 2.34 -5.52
N LYS A 43 0.08 1.56 -4.45
CA LYS A 43 0.61 2.07 -3.18
C LYS A 43 2.04 2.61 -3.32
N ALA A 44 2.91 1.90 -4.03
CA ALA A 44 4.28 2.33 -4.26
C ALA A 44 4.34 3.59 -5.12
N VAL A 45 3.54 3.64 -6.19
CA VAL A 45 3.42 4.84 -7.05
C VAL A 45 2.96 6.05 -6.24
N ALA A 46 1.94 5.89 -5.40
CA ALA A 46 1.48 6.97 -4.54
C ALA A 46 2.53 7.38 -3.50
N ALA A 47 3.29 6.45 -2.93
CA ALA A 47 4.40 6.78 -2.02
C ALA A 47 5.51 7.58 -2.72
N VAL A 48 5.85 7.25 -3.96
CA VAL A 48 6.80 8.01 -4.79
C VAL A 48 6.25 9.41 -5.08
N GLY A 49 4.99 9.51 -5.50
CA GLY A 49 4.32 10.80 -5.74
C GLY A 49 4.29 11.69 -4.49
N LEU A 50 4.12 11.10 -3.30
CA LEU A 50 4.18 11.82 -2.05
C LEU A 50 5.58 12.40 -1.77
N GLY A 51 6.63 11.62 -2.04
CA GLY A 51 8.02 12.09 -1.94
C GLY A 51 8.31 13.25 -2.90
N ILE A 52 7.82 13.16 -4.13
CA ILE A 52 7.90 14.25 -5.13
C ILE A 52 7.15 15.48 -4.64
N GLY A 53 5.97 15.30 -4.02
CA GLY A 53 5.20 16.38 -3.43
C GLY A 53 5.94 17.12 -2.31
N LEU A 54 6.58 16.38 -1.42
CA LEU A 54 7.38 16.93 -0.32
C LEU A 54 8.63 17.66 -0.82
N ALA A 55 9.13 17.32 -2.01
CA ALA A 55 10.23 18.02 -2.67
C ALA A 55 9.83 19.33 -3.38
N GLY A 56 8.55 19.73 -3.29
CA GLY A 56 8.06 21.03 -3.77
C GLY A 56 6.95 20.96 -4.82
N ALA A 57 6.64 19.77 -5.35
CA ALA A 57 5.55 19.61 -6.32
C ALA A 57 4.19 19.35 -5.64
N GLY A 58 3.68 20.36 -4.92
CA GLY A 58 2.51 20.24 -4.02
C GLY A 58 1.29 19.54 -4.64
N THR A 59 0.93 19.83 -5.89
CA THR A 59 -0.20 19.17 -6.57
C THR A 59 -0.02 17.66 -6.72
N ILE A 60 1.21 17.20 -7.01
CA ILE A 60 1.54 15.77 -7.09
C ILE A 60 1.42 15.14 -5.70
N GLY A 61 1.90 15.85 -4.66
CA GLY A 61 1.76 15.45 -3.26
C GLY A 61 0.31 15.27 -2.84
N LEU A 62 -0.56 16.20 -3.21
CA LEU A 62 -1.99 16.16 -2.92
C LEU A 62 -2.67 14.94 -3.57
N LEU A 63 -2.48 14.74 -4.87
CA LEU A 63 -3.05 13.60 -5.59
C LEU A 63 -2.54 12.26 -5.04
N ALA A 64 -1.26 12.20 -4.68
CA ALA A 64 -0.66 11.04 -4.05
C ALA A 64 -1.25 10.76 -2.66
N ALA A 65 -1.46 11.80 -1.84
CA ALA A 65 -2.07 11.68 -0.53
C ALA A 65 -3.53 11.18 -0.63
N ILE A 66 -4.32 11.72 -1.56
CA ILE A 66 -5.68 11.24 -1.85
C ILE A 66 -5.64 9.74 -2.22
N GLY A 67 -4.74 9.35 -3.13
CA GLY A 67 -4.59 7.96 -3.55
C GLY A 67 -4.24 7.03 -2.38
N LEU A 68 -3.34 7.44 -1.49
CA LEU A 68 -3.00 6.68 -0.28
C LEU A 68 -4.19 6.58 0.69
N VAL A 69 -4.96 7.65 0.89
CA VAL A 69 -6.15 7.64 1.76
C VAL A 69 -7.19 6.66 1.24
N VAL A 70 -7.51 6.72 -0.07
CA VAL A 70 -8.46 5.78 -0.69
C VAL A 70 -7.94 4.34 -0.58
N PHE A 71 -6.65 4.11 -0.83
CA PHE A 71 -6.04 2.78 -0.70
C PHE A 71 -6.20 2.22 0.73
N PHE A 72 -5.87 3.01 1.76
CA PHE A 72 -5.97 2.55 3.14
C PHE A 72 -7.41 2.42 3.63
N ALA A 73 -8.34 3.24 3.15
CA ALA A 73 -9.77 3.06 3.40
C ALA A 73 -10.26 1.71 2.87
N CYS A 74 -9.94 1.37 1.62
CA CYS A 74 -10.25 0.07 1.03
C CYS A 74 -9.60 -1.09 1.81
N ALA A 75 -8.35 -0.93 2.22
CA ALA A 75 -7.65 -1.93 3.02
C ALA A 75 -8.34 -2.15 4.38
N LEU A 76 -8.70 -1.08 5.10
CA LEU A 76 -9.41 -1.17 6.37
C LEU A 76 -10.77 -1.85 6.21
N THR A 77 -11.56 -1.46 5.20
CA THR A 77 -12.83 -2.12 4.88
C THR A 77 -12.65 -3.61 4.65
N LEU A 78 -11.60 -4.03 3.94
CA LEU A 78 -11.31 -5.45 3.73
C LEU A 78 -10.94 -6.18 5.03
N HIS A 79 -10.19 -5.55 5.93
CA HIS A 79 -9.85 -6.15 7.23
C HIS A 79 -11.10 -6.30 8.11
N VAL A 80 -11.98 -5.30 8.12
CA VAL A 80 -13.26 -5.35 8.84
C VAL A 80 -14.17 -6.44 8.24
N TYR A 81 -14.30 -6.49 6.91
CA TYR A 81 -15.10 -7.50 6.21
C TYR A 81 -14.63 -8.93 6.49
N ARG A 82 -13.30 -9.13 6.50
CA ARG A 82 -12.68 -10.43 6.83
C ARG A 82 -12.54 -10.69 8.33
N ARG A 83 -13.03 -9.78 9.19
CA ARG A 83 -12.93 -9.85 10.66
C ARG A 83 -11.49 -10.03 11.16
N ALA A 84 -10.51 -9.50 10.43
CA ALA A 84 -9.08 -9.65 10.71
C ALA A 84 -8.56 -8.53 11.63
N PHE A 85 -9.22 -8.31 12.77
CA PHE A 85 -8.93 -7.20 13.67
C PHE A 85 -7.54 -7.27 14.30
N GLY A 86 -7.02 -8.47 14.55
CA GLY A 86 -5.67 -8.66 15.12
C GLY A 86 -4.52 -8.20 14.21
N LYS A 87 -4.80 -7.84 12.96
CA LYS A 87 -3.80 -7.38 11.99
C LYS A 87 -4.11 -6.00 11.39
N ILE A 88 -5.12 -5.32 11.92
CA ILE A 88 -5.57 -4.01 11.43
C ILE A 88 -4.64 -2.86 11.82
N ALA A 89 -3.73 -3.07 12.78
CA ALA A 89 -2.82 -2.04 13.26
C ALA A 89 -1.96 -1.44 12.13
N ALA A 90 -1.47 -2.26 11.21
CA ALA A 90 -0.63 -1.79 10.11
C ALA A 90 -1.38 -0.86 9.13
N PRO A 91 -2.52 -1.24 8.53
CA PRO A 91 -3.26 -0.32 7.67
C PRO A 91 -3.77 0.91 8.41
N LEU A 92 -4.08 0.84 9.72
CA LEU A 92 -4.43 2.02 10.52
C LEU A 92 -3.27 3.03 10.61
N VAL A 93 -2.09 2.59 11.03
CA VAL A 93 -0.93 3.48 11.20
C VAL A 93 -0.55 4.17 9.89
N PHE A 94 -0.51 3.41 8.79
CA PHE A 94 -0.23 4.03 7.49
C PHE A 94 -1.38 4.89 6.97
N GLY A 95 -2.62 4.55 7.26
CA GLY A 95 -3.79 5.37 6.95
C GLY A 95 -3.74 6.73 7.65
N LEU A 96 -3.35 6.76 8.93
CA LEU A 96 -3.15 8.01 9.68
C LEU A 96 -2.04 8.87 9.06
N ARG A 97 -0.93 8.26 8.61
CA ARG A 97 0.12 8.99 7.88
C ARG A 97 -0.38 9.57 6.56
N ALA A 98 -1.23 8.84 5.84
CA ALA A 98 -1.84 9.32 4.61
C ALA A 98 -2.79 10.52 4.87
N LEU A 99 -3.55 10.48 5.96
CA LEU A 99 -4.39 11.61 6.39
C LEU A 99 -3.55 12.83 6.78
N GLY A 100 -2.45 12.64 7.50
CA GLY A 100 -1.52 13.73 7.84
C GLY A 100 -0.89 14.36 6.60
N ALA A 101 -0.51 13.54 5.61
CA ALA A 101 -0.05 14.01 4.31
C ALA A 101 -1.14 14.78 3.55
N LEU A 102 -2.37 14.28 3.53
CA LEU A 102 -3.50 14.96 2.89
C LEU A 102 -3.75 16.33 3.52
N ALA A 103 -3.76 16.40 4.85
CA ALA A 103 -3.92 17.64 5.59
C ALA A 103 -2.77 18.63 5.39
N TYR A 104 -1.56 18.15 5.08
CA TYR A 104 -0.41 19.01 4.78
C TYR A 104 -0.49 19.67 3.40
N PHE A 105 -1.06 18.98 2.40
CA PHE A 105 -1.13 19.47 1.01
C PHE A 105 -2.47 20.13 0.63
N ALA A 106 -3.50 20.04 1.47
CA ALA A 106 -4.81 20.66 1.30
C ALA A 106 -4.84 22.08 1.87
#